data_AF-A0A2G8R484-F1
#
_entry.id   AF-A0A2G8R484-F1
#
_cell.length_a   1.000
_cell.length_b   1.000
_cell.length_c   1.000
_cell.angle_alpha   90.00
_cell.angle_beta   90.00
_cell.angle_gamma   90.00
#
_symmetry.space_group_name_H-M   'P 1'
#
loop_
_entity.id
_entity.type
_entity.pdbx_description
1 polymer ?
#
loop_
_entity_poly.entity_id
_entity_poly.type
_entity_poly.pdbx_seq_one_letter_code
_entity_poly.pdbx_strand_id
1 'polypeptide(L)'
;MNDPETSALAGELVLGLLEGEELRRATDLAESNPEMRAEVAFWEENLVVMLGEDAVAPPPRVFQALSAALWGAPRRTLLQDLFAPENRAVLVGVAAAKILLIGALIWLIFTP
;
A
#
# COMPACT_ATOMS: atom_id res chain seq x y z
N MET A 1 -38.62 -4.19 1.89
CA MET A 1 -38.36 -5.17 2.96
C MET A 1 -37.56 -6.24 2.28
N ASN A 2 -36.25 -6.22 2.48
CA ASN A 2 -35.32 -7.02 1.70
C ASN A 2 -35.52 -8.50 2.04
N ASP A 3 -35.35 -9.34 1.04
CA ASP A 3 -35.52 -10.78 1.18
C ASP A 3 -34.52 -11.36 2.20
N PRO A 4 -34.97 -12.11 3.23
CA PRO A 4 -34.08 -12.64 4.27
C PRO A 4 -32.96 -13.54 3.73
N GLU A 5 -33.23 -14.28 2.66
CA GLU A 5 -32.21 -15.14 2.02
C GLU A 5 -31.12 -14.30 1.36
N THR A 6 -31.51 -13.23 0.67
CA THR A 6 -30.57 -12.26 0.08
C THR A 6 -29.69 -11.59 1.13
N SER A 7 -30.27 -11.18 2.27
CA SER A 7 -29.49 -10.56 3.36
C SER A 7 -28.50 -11.54 4.00
N ALA A 8 -28.90 -12.80 4.19
CA ALA A 8 -28.02 -13.85 4.71
C ALA A 8 -26.86 -14.14 3.75
N LEU A 9 -27.15 -14.29 2.45
CA LEU A 9 -26.13 -14.53 1.42
C LEU A 9 -25.13 -13.37 1.33
N ALA A 10 -25.60 -12.13 1.43
CA ALA A 10 -24.71 -10.96 1.46
C ALA A 10 -23.80 -10.99 2.69
N GLY A 11 -24.32 -11.36 3.86
CA GLY A 11 -23.52 -11.52 5.07
C GLY A 11 -22.46 -12.62 4.93
N GLU A 12 -22.83 -13.78 4.40
CA GLU A 12 -21.90 -14.88 4.14
C GLU A 12 -20.79 -14.49 3.15
N LEU A 13 -21.16 -13.73 2.10
CA LEU A 13 -20.21 -13.18 1.13
C LEU A 13 -19.21 -12.23 1.81
N VAL A 14 -19.69 -11.25 2.59
CA VAL A 14 -18.84 -10.26 3.26
C VAL A 14 -17.95 -10.90 4.32
N LEU A 15 -18.44 -11.90 5.05
CA LEU A 15 -17.66 -12.65 6.03
C LEU A 15 -16.67 -13.65 5.40
N GLY A 16 -16.71 -13.84 4.07
CA GLY A 16 -15.83 -14.76 3.37
C GLY A 16 -16.11 -16.24 3.66
N LEU A 17 -17.37 -16.58 3.95
CA LEU A 17 -17.80 -17.95 4.29
C LEU A 17 -18.12 -18.80 3.06
N LEU A 18 -18.28 -18.17 1.90
CA LEU A 18 -18.64 -18.83 0.64
C LEU A 18 -17.41 -19.36 -0.09
N GLU A 19 -17.57 -20.51 -0.75
CA GLU A 19 -16.49 -21.16 -1.50
C GLU A 19 -16.93 -21.58 -2.92
N GLY A 20 -15.95 -21.78 -3.80
CA GLY A 20 -16.16 -22.42 -5.11
C GLY A 20 -17.19 -21.74 -6.02
N GLU A 21 -18.24 -22.48 -6.38
CA GLU A 21 -19.32 -22.00 -7.25
C GLU A 21 -20.26 -21.02 -6.54
N GLU A 22 -20.44 -21.18 -5.23
CA GLU A 22 -21.34 -20.32 -4.46
C GLU A 22 -20.77 -18.92 -4.32
N LEU A 23 -19.47 -18.82 -4.04
CA LEU A 23 -18.75 -17.54 -4.05
C LEU A 23 -18.87 -16.83 -5.40
N ARG A 24 -18.66 -17.55 -6.51
CA ARG A 24 -18.78 -16.98 -7.86
C ARG A 24 -20.18 -16.45 -8.12
N ARG A 25 -21.22 -17.25 -7.84
CA ARG A 25 -22.61 -16.82 -8.03
C ARG A 25 -22.99 -15.63 -7.15
N ALA A 26 -22.58 -15.61 -5.88
CA ALA A 26 -22.85 -14.50 -4.98
C ALA A 26 -22.13 -13.21 -5.43
N THR A 27 -20.90 -13.34 -5.95
CA THR A 27 -20.13 -12.21 -6.51
C THR A 27 -20.80 -11.66 -7.78
N ASP A 28 -21.15 -12.53 -8.72
CA ASP A 28 -21.85 -12.13 -9.96
C ASP A 28 -23.21 -11.49 -9.65
N LEU A 29 -23.90 -12.00 -8.62
CA LEU A 29 -25.16 -11.43 -8.15
C LEU A 29 -24.96 -10.04 -7.53
N ALA A 30 -23.91 -9.84 -6.73
CA ALA A 30 -23.57 -8.52 -6.21
C ALA A 30 -23.21 -7.54 -7.35
N GLU A 31 -22.52 -7.98 -8.40
CA GLU A 31 -22.20 -7.09 -9.53
C GLU A 31 -23.45 -6.69 -10.34
N SER A 32 -24.39 -7.62 -10.52
CA SER A 32 -25.54 -7.43 -11.41
C SER A 32 -26.82 -6.92 -10.72
N ASN A 33 -27.03 -7.22 -9.43
CA ASN A 33 -28.27 -6.91 -8.70
C ASN A 33 -28.11 -5.73 -7.72
N PRO A 34 -28.81 -4.60 -7.90
CA PRO A 34 -28.77 -3.47 -6.98
C PRO A 34 -29.19 -3.78 -5.54
N GLU A 35 -30.13 -4.69 -5.31
CA GLU A 35 -30.60 -5.07 -3.97
C GLU A 35 -29.51 -5.83 -3.22
N MET A 36 -28.85 -6.79 -3.89
CA MET A 36 -27.70 -7.51 -3.35
C MET A 36 -26.55 -6.55 -2.99
N ARG A 37 -26.27 -5.55 -3.84
CA ARG A 37 -25.25 -4.52 -3.51
C ARG A 37 -25.58 -3.72 -2.26
N ALA A 38 -26.86 -3.37 -2.08
CA ALA A 38 -27.29 -2.62 -0.91
C ALA A 38 -27.11 -3.44 0.37
N GLU A 39 -27.39 -4.75 0.33
CA GLU A 39 -27.15 -5.65 1.45
C GLU A 39 -25.66 -5.85 1.75
N VAL A 40 -24.82 -6.03 0.71
CA VAL A 40 -23.35 -6.11 0.88
C VAL A 40 -22.82 -4.84 1.55
N ALA A 41 -23.21 -3.66 1.06
CA ALA A 41 -22.80 -2.39 1.65
C ALA A 41 -23.26 -2.25 3.10
N PHE A 42 -24.51 -2.65 3.41
CA PHE A 42 -25.02 -2.69 4.77
C PHE A 42 -24.14 -3.56 5.68
N TRP A 43 -23.79 -4.76 5.25
CA TRP A 43 -22.92 -5.65 6.03
C TRP A 43 -21.51 -5.09 6.23
N GLU A 44 -20.88 -4.56 5.18
CA GLU A 44 -19.55 -3.96 5.26
C GLU A 44 -19.51 -2.78 6.24
N GLU A 45 -20.47 -1.85 6.15
CA GLU A 45 -20.55 -0.68 7.03
C GLU A 45 -20.73 -1.08 8.51
N ASN A 46 -21.58 -2.07 8.78
CA ASN A 46 -21.86 -2.50 10.15
C ASN A 46 -20.73 -3.38 10.74
N LEU A 47 -20.02 -4.15 9.91
CA LEU A 47 -18.89 -4.96 10.35
C LEU A 47 -17.67 -4.12 10.69
N VAL A 48 -17.41 -3.04 9.92
CA VAL A 48 -16.29 -2.13 10.20
C VAL A 48 -16.40 -1.54 11.61
N VAL A 49 -17.60 -1.24 12.10
CA VAL A 49 -17.80 -0.73 13.48
C VAL A 49 -17.44 -1.77 14.54
N MET A 50 -17.53 -3.06 14.23
CA MET A 50 -17.19 -4.15 15.15
C MET A 50 -15.70 -4.48 15.16
N LEU A 51 -15.00 -4.21 14.06
CA LEU A 51 -13.56 -4.42 13.92
C LEU A 51 -12.84 -3.20 14.50
N GLY A 52 -12.28 -3.35 15.71
CA GLY A 52 -11.59 -2.25 16.41
C GLY A 52 -10.46 -1.59 15.59
N GLU A 53 -10.10 -0.37 15.98
CA GLU A 53 -9.18 0.54 15.24
C GLU A 53 -7.69 0.17 15.28
N ASP A 54 -7.30 -1.04 15.68
CA ASP A 54 -5.89 -1.43 15.78
C ASP A 54 -5.29 -1.72 14.39
N ALA A 55 -5.25 -0.69 13.55
CA ALA A 55 -4.69 -0.71 12.21
C ALA A 55 -3.19 -0.99 12.30
N VAL A 56 -2.79 -2.20 11.92
CA VAL A 56 -1.38 -2.59 11.82
C VAL A 56 -0.83 -2.08 10.50
N ALA A 57 0.13 -1.16 10.56
CA ALA A 57 0.83 -0.69 9.36
C ALA A 57 1.57 -1.86 8.69
N PRO A 58 1.31 -2.14 7.39
CA PRO A 58 2.02 -3.20 6.69
C PRO A 58 3.50 -2.81 6.52
N PRO A 59 4.42 -3.79 6.45
CA PRO A 59 5.82 -3.51 6.16
C PRO A 59 5.96 -2.71 4.85
N PRO A 60 6.78 -1.64 4.79
CA PRO A 60 6.87 -0.78 3.60
C PRO A 60 7.17 -1.53 2.30
N ARG A 61 7.96 -2.61 2.40
CA ARG A 61 8.30 -3.50 1.28
C ARG A 61 7.06 -4.13 0.62
N VAL A 62 6.04 -4.48 1.40
CA VAL A 62 4.81 -5.13 0.90
C VAL A 62 4.00 -4.13 0.09
N PHE A 63 3.81 -2.92 0.63
CA PHE A 63 3.08 -1.87 -0.05
C PHE A 63 3.77 -1.45 -1.37
N GLN A 64 5.10 -1.33 -1.35
CA GLN A 64 5.88 -1.00 -2.56
C GLN A 64 5.78 -2.09 -3.63
N ALA A 65 5.91 -3.37 -3.22
CA ALA A 65 5.79 -4.49 -4.15
C ALA A 65 4.40 -4.57 -4.76
N LEU A 66 3.35 -4.42 -3.95
CA LEU A 66 1.96 -4.42 -4.42
C LEU A 66 1.71 -3.24 -5.36
N SER A 67 2.19 -2.05 -5.00
CA SER A 67 2.06 -0.86 -5.84
C SER A 67 2.72 -1.04 -7.19
N ALA A 68 3.91 -1.62 -7.22
CA ALA A 68 4.63 -1.90 -8.45
C ALA A 68 3.94 -2.97 -9.31
N ALA A 69 3.28 -3.96 -8.70
CA ALA A 69 2.55 -5.00 -9.42
C ALA A 69 1.24 -4.48 -10.03
N LEU A 70 0.50 -3.64 -9.30
CA LEU A 70 -0.81 -3.13 -9.73
C LEU A 70 -0.70 -1.95 -10.70
N TRP A 71 0.26 -1.03 -10.45
CA TRP A 71 0.36 0.23 -11.18
C TRP A 71 1.69 0.43 -11.91
N GLY A 72 2.58 -0.57 -11.86
CA GLY A 72 3.93 -0.48 -12.41
C GLY A 72 4.91 0.17 -11.42
N ALA A 73 6.20 -0.17 -11.55
CA ALA A 73 7.23 0.44 -10.72
C ALA A 73 7.44 1.91 -11.09
N PRO A 74 7.38 2.86 -10.14
CA PRO A 74 7.77 4.23 -10.43
C PRO A 74 9.24 4.24 -10.86
N ARG A 75 9.54 4.87 -12.00
CA ARG A 75 10.93 5.10 -12.44
C ARG A 75 11.60 6.04 -11.44
N ARG A 76 12.24 5.48 -10.42
CA ARG A 76 13.12 6.24 -9.54
C ARG A 76 14.38 6.60 -10.31
N THR A 77 14.71 7.88 -10.29
CA THR A 77 15.98 8.36 -10.82
C THR A 77 17.07 8.14 -9.77
N LEU A 78 18.31 7.86 -10.19
CA LEU A 78 19.43 7.64 -9.27
C LEU A 78 19.63 8.79 -8.26
N LEU A 79 19.29 10.02 -8.66
CA LEU A 79 19.29 11.20 -7.79
C LEU A 79 18.24 11.08 -6.67
N GLN A 80 17.02 10.62 -6.96
CA GLN A 80 15.97 10.44 -5.96
C GLN A 80 16.31 9.34 -4.95
N ASP A 81 16.95 8.26 -5.40
CA ASP A 81 17.44 7.22 -4.47
C ASP A 81 18.55 7.78 -3.58
N LEU A 82 19.48 8.57 -4.11
CA LEU A 82 20.56 9.17 -3.29
C LEU A 82 20.01 10.12 -2.20
N PHE A 83 18.93 10.84 -2.48
CA PHE A 83 18.28 11.76 -1.53
C PHE A 83 17.24 11.11 -0.61
N ALA A 84 16.99 9.80 -0.75
CA ALA A 84 16.11 9.08 0.16
C ALA A 84 16.64 9.14 1.60
N PRO A 85 15.76 9.28 2.62
CA PRO A 85 16.18 9.40 4.02
C PRO A 85 16.96 8.18 4.53
N GLU A 86 16.82 7.04 3.86
CA GLU A 86 17.55 5.79 4.12
C GLU A 86 19.03 5.89 3.72
N ASN A 87 19.39 6.76 2.77
CA ASN A 87 20.74 6.89 2.20
C ASN A 87 21.54 8.08 2.78
N ARG A 88 21.13 8.61 3.95
CA ARG A 88 21.80 9.73 4.63
C ARG A 88 23.29 9.49 4.89
N ALA A 89 23.70 8.27 5.20
CA ALA A 89 25.10 7.93 5.42
C ALA A 89 25.95 8.11 4.14
N VAL A 90 25.40 7.75 2.98
CA VAL A 90 26.05 7.91 1.67
C VAL A 90 26.19 9.40 1.34
N LEU A 91 25.14 10.19 1.57
CA LEU A 91 25.19 11.65 1.37
C LEU A 91 26.25 12.32 2.25
N VAL A 92 26.31 11.96 3.54
CA VAL A 92 27.32 12.50 4.47
C VAL A 92 28.73 12.11 4.03
N GLY A 93 28.93 10.86 3.58
CA GLY A 93 30.21 10.40 3.05
C GLY A 93 30.67 11.19 1.83
N VAL A 94 29.78 11.40 0.85
CA VAL A 94 30.08 12.18 -0.36
C VAL A 94 30.39 13.64 -0.02
N ALA A 95 29.64 14.24 0.91
CA ALA A 95 29.88 15.61 1.36
C ALA A 95 31.24 15.75 2.05
N ALA A 96 31.58 14.82 2.96
CA ALA A 96 32.87 14.79 3.64
C ALA A 96 34.03 14.63 2.66
N ALA A 97 33.90 13.72 1.68
CA ALA A 97 34.90 13.52 0.64
C ALA A 97 35.12 14.80 -0.19
N LYS A 98 34.04 15.50 -0.57
CA LYS A 98 34.15 16.80 -1.26
C LYS A 98 34.86 17.86 -0.42
N ILE A 99 34.54 17.97 0.87
CA ILE A 99 35.17 18.93 1.77
C ILE A 99 36.67 18.64 1.91
N LEU A 100 37.05 17.37 2.08
CA LEU A 100 38.46 16.97 2.14
C LEU A 100 39.20 17.28 0.84
N LEU A 101 38.59 17.00 -0.31
CA LEU A 101 39.17 17.30 -1.62
C LEU A 101 39.42 18.81 -1.79
N ILE A 102 38.44 19.64 -1.44
CA ILE A 102 38.55 21.10 -1.51
C ILE A 102 39.63 21.60 -0.54
N GLY A 103 39.64 21.08 0.70
CA GLY A 103 40.67 21.40 1.69
C GLY A 103 42.07 21.05 1.21
N ALA A 104 42.25 19.86 0.60
CA ALA A 104 43.52 19.43 0.03
C ALA A 104 43.95 20.32 -1.16
N LEU A 105 43.01 20.72 -2.01
CA LEU A 105 43.27 21.65 -3.13
C LEU A 105 43.70 23.03 -2.64
N ILE A 106 43.01 23.58 -1.63
CA ILE A 106 43.37 24.86 -1.02
C ILE A 106 44.75 24.74 -0.38
N TRP A 107 45.00 23.67 0.37
CA TRP A 107 46.31 23.41 0.97
C TRP A 107 47.40 23.35 -0.09
N LEU A 108 47.20 22.61 -1.19
CA LEU A 108 48.14 22.53 -2.31
C LEU A 108 48.41 23.91 -2.96
N ILE A 109 47.40 24.76 -3.08
CA ILE A 109 47.53 26.10 -3.69
C ILE A 109 48.28 27.06 -2.77
N PHE A 110 48.08 26.96 -1.45
CA PHE A 110 48.66 27.88 -0.46
C PHE A 110 49.97 27.37 0.17
N THR A 111 50.39 26.15 -0.15
CA THR A 111 51.67 25.57 0.27
C THR A 111 52.60 25.57 -0.95
N PRO A 112 53.42 26.62 -1.17
CA PRO A 112 54.39 26.68 -2.26
C PRO A 112 55.54 25.68 -2.10
#